data_AF-A0A5S6QP97-F1
#
_entry.id   AF-A0A5S6QP97-F1
#
_cell.length_a   1.000
_cell.length_b   1.000
_cell.length_c   1.000
_cell.angle_alpha   90.00
_cell.angle_beta   90.00
_cell.angle_gamma   90.00
#
_symmetry.space_group_name_H-M   'P 1'
#
loop_
_entity.id
_entity.type
_entity.pdbx_description
1 polymer ?
#
loop_
_entity_poly.entity_id
_entity_poly.type
_entity_poly.pdbx_seq_one_letter_code
_entity_poly.pdbx_strand_id
1 'polypeptide(L)'
;MTQIVELFQKQMEMQQQQIEAQRKQMEMLLSRLAPITTTPSMVASSVRNFTAFDPTSELWKDYWTRFKTFAGANSTPEDKLAQVFLRNQTTITFKLLNTLAG
;
A
#
# COMPACT_ATOMS: atom_id res chain seq x y z
N MET A 1 8.82 56.13 -4.42
CA MET A 1 8.73 55.49 -3.08
C MET A 1 7.35 54.89 -2.85
N THR A 2 6.26 55.61 -3.07
CA THR A 2 4.88 55.12 -2.82
C THR A 2 4.45 53.91 -3.67
N GLN A 3 4.77 53.91 -4.97
CA GLN A 3 4.40 52.80 -5.88
C GLN A 3 5.07 51.46 -5.53
N ILE A 4 6.29 51.49 -4.98
CA ILE A 4 7.01 50.26 -4.56
C ILE A 4 6.35 49.67 -3.32
N VAL A 5 5.90 50.52 -2.39
CA VAL A 5 5.16 50.09 -1.20
C VAL A 5 3.81 49.49 -1.58
N GLU A 6 3.09 50.11 -2.51
CA GLU A 6 1.82 49.58 -3.05
C GLU A 6 2.01 48.25 -3.77
N LEU A 7 3.08 48.10 -4.56
CA LEU A 7 3.40 46.84 -5.24
C LEU A 7 3.70 45.72 -4.24
N PHE A 8 4.47 46.02 -3.19
CA PHE A 8 4.81 45.06 -2.15
C PHE A 8 3.58 44.65 -1.33
N GLN A 9 2.72 45.61 -1.01
CA GLN A 9 1.46 45.37 -0.31
C GLN A 9 0.51 44.50 -1.14
N LYS A 10 0.40 44.77 -2.43
CA LYS A 10 -0.40 43.96 -3.37
C LYS A 10 0.13 42.53 -3.52
N GLN A 11 1.46 42.35 -3.49
CA GLN A 11 2.07 41.02 -3.51
C GLN A 11 1.74 40.23 -2.24
N MET A 12 1.80 40.86 -1.07
CA MET A 12 1.45 40.24 0.21
C MET A 12 -0.03 39.82 0.26
N GLU A 13 -0.93 40.69 -0.20
CA GLU A 13 -2.37 40.38 -0.28
C GLU A 13 -2.65 39.20 -1.21
N MET A 14 -2.00 39.17 -2.38
CA MET A 14 -2.15 38.06 -3.33
C MET A 14 -1.67 36.74 -2.72
N GLN A 15 -0.52 36.75 -2.05
CA GLN A 15 0.01 35.56 -1.39
C GLN A 15 -0.90 35.07 -0.26
N GLN A 16 -1.45 35.99 0.54
CA GLN A 16 -2.36 35.64 1.62
C GLN A 16 -3.68 35.03 1.10
N GLN A 17 -4.25 35.62 0.04
CA GLN A 17 -5.44 35.06 -0.62
C GLN A 17 -5.18 33.66 -1.18
N GLN A 18 -4.00 33.42 -1.75
CA GLN A 18 -3.65 32.11 -2.29
C GLN A 18 -3.53 31.04 -1.20
N ILE A 19 -2.92 31.39 -0.06
CA ILE A 19 -2.81 30.49 1.10
C ILE A 19 -4.20 30.16 1.65
N GLU A 20 -5.07 31.17 1.75
CA GLU A 20 -6.42 30.97 2.28
C GLU A 20 -7.31 30.15 1.33
N ALA A 21 -7.17 30.34 0.02
CA ALA A 21 -7.82 29.51 -0.98
C ALA A 21 -7.35 28.05 -0.90
N GLN A 22 -6.03 27.81 -0.78
CA GLN A 22 -5.48 26.47 -0.56
C GLN A 22 -6.00 25.84 0.73
N ARG A 23 -6.05 26.61 1.83
CA ARG A 23 -6.56 26.12 3.11
C ARG A 23 -8.02 25.67 2.99
N LYS A 24 -8.87 26.46 2.33
CA LYS A 24 -10.29 26.11 2.09
C LYS A 24 -10.43 24.87 1.21
N GLN A 25 -9.60 24.73 0.17
CA GLN A 25 -9.59 23.52 -0.65
C GLN A 25 -9.17 22.28 0.16
N MET A 26 -8.13 22.40 1.00
CA MET A 26 -7.68 21.33 1.88
C MET A 26 -8.75 20.93 2.88
N GLU A 27 -9.42 21.91 3.50
CA GLU A 27 -10.52 21.68 4.44
C GLU A 27 -11.73 21.01 3.77
N MET A 28 -12.04 21.37 2.53
CA MET A 28 -13.06 20.69 1.73
C MET A 28 -12.69 19.23 1.45
N LEU A 29 -11.43 18.95 1.08
CA LEU A 29 -10.95 17.58 0.87
C LEU A 29 -11.03 16.76 2.17
N LEU A 30 -10.59 17.32 3.30
CA LEU A 30 -10.66 16.69 4.62
C LEU A 30 -12.11 16.43 5.04
N SER A 31 -13.03 17.38 4.79
CA SER A 31 -14.45 17.23 5.09
C SER A 31 -15.12 16.14 4.26
N ARG A 32 -14.69 15.94 3.01
CA ARG A 32 -15.13 14.82 2.15
C ARG A 32 -14.58 13.47 2.61
N LEU A 33 -13.45 13.46 3.33
CA LEU A 33 -12.85 12.26 3.92
C LEU A 33 -13.43 11.94 5.32
N ALA A 34 -14.14 12.87 5.95
CA ALA A 34 -14.56 12.78 7.35
C ALA A 34 -15.71 11.81 7.71
N PRO A 35 -16.38 11.08 6.80
CA PRO A 35 -17.14 9.90 7.19
C PRO A 35 -16.34 8.60 6.91
N ILE A 36 -15.08 8.54 7.34
CA ILE A 36 -14.36 7.25 7.51
C ILE A 36 -13.60 7.25 8.85
N THR A 37 -14.32 7.50 9.93
CA THR A 37 -13.94 7.01 11.26
C THR A 37 -15.19 6.30 11.77
N THR A 38 -15.26 4.97 11.82
CA THR A 38 -14.58 4.15 12.82
C THR A 38 -14.45 2.71 12.33
N THR A 39 -13.27 2.39 11.85
CA THR A 39 -12.55 1.14 12.09
C THR A 39 -11.15 1.48 11.61
N PRO A 40 -10.07 0.91 12.18
CA PRO A 40 -8.88 0.80 11.38
C PRO A 40 -9.33 0.03 10.14
N SER A 41 -9.54 0.74 9.04
CA SER A 41 -9.31 0.16 7.74
C SER A 41 -7.80 -0.05 7.71
N MET A 42 -7.35 -1.06 8.48
CA MET A 42 -6.65 -2.15 7.87
C MET A 42 -7.43 -2.34 6.59
N VAL A 43 -6.93 -1.73 5.52
CA VAL A 43 -6.83 -2.47 4.29
C VAL A 43 -6.26 -3.81 4.74
N ALA A 44 -7.15 -4.72 5.15
CA ALA A 44 -7.41 -5.87 4.35
C ALA A 44 -7.52 -5.32 2.91
N SER A 45 -6.36 -4.93 2.34
CA SER A 45 -5.84 -5.56 1.17
C SER A 45 -6.39 -6.95 1.36
N SER A 46 -7.45 -7.24 0.61
CA SER A 46 -7.89 -8.58 0.40
C SER A 46 -6.67 -9.22 -0.23
N VAL A 47 -5.65 -9.49 0.61
CA VAL A 47 -4.59 -10.41 0.38
C VAL A 47 -5.44 -11.63 0.34
N ARG A 48 -5.90 -11.93 -0.87
CA ARG A 48 -6.61 -13.15 -1.15
C ARG A 48 -5.67 -14.18 -0.59
N ASN A 49 -6.05 -14.79 0.53
CA ASN A 49 -5.17 -15.68 1.26
C ASN A 49 -4.75 -16.73 0.26
N PHE A 50 -3.48 -16.72 -0.10
CA PHE A 50 -2.97 -17.66 -1.08
C PHE A 50 -2.79 -18.98 -0.35
N THR A 51 -3.54 -20.00 -0.76
CA THR A 51 -3.53 -21.29 -0.08
C THR A 51 -2.13 -21.88 -0.11
N ALA A 52 -1.66 -22.35 1.05
CA ALA A 52 -0.38 -23.01 1.22
C ALA A 52 -0.27 -24.29 0.36
N PHE A 53 0.95 -24.79 0.19
CA PHE A 53 1.16 -26.06 -0.48
C PHE A 53 0.61 -27.20 0.38
N ASP A 54 -0.24 -28.03 -0.22
CA ASP A 54 -0.75 -29.26 0.39
C ASP A 54 -0.42 -30.46 -0.52
N PRO A 55 0.51 -31.33 -0.11
CA PRO A 55 0.90 -32.48 -0.91
C PRO A 55 -0.21 -33.54 -1.04
N THR A 56 -1.28 -33.46 -0.24
CA THR A 56 -2.44 -34.36 -0.36
C THR A 56 -3.46 -33.87 -1.39
N SER A 57 -3.42 -32.58 -1.74
CA SER A 57 -4.40 -31.93 -2.63
C SER A 57 -3.83 -31.55 -3.99
N GLU A 58 -2.54 -31.23 -4.10
CA GLU A 58 -1.93 -30.78 -5.36
C GLU A 58 -0.45 -31.20 -5.50
N LEU A 59 0.04 -31.29 -6.75
CA LEU A 59 1.45 -31.51 -7.03
C LEU A 59 2.26 -30.21 -6.89
N TRP A 60 3.54 -30.33 -6.51
CA TRP A 60 4.43 -29.18 -6.35
C TRP A 60 4.52 -28.28 -7.60
N LYS A 61 4.57 -28.88 -8.80
CA LYS A 61 4.64 -28.12 -10.07
C LYS A 61 3.41 -27.24 -10.30
N ASP A 62 2.24 -27.73 -9.87
CA ASP A 62 0.96 -27.07 -10.06
C ASP A 62 0.82 -25.94 -9.04
N TYR A 63 1.21 -26.22 -7.79
CA TYR A 63 1.38 -25.22 -6.74
C TYR A 63 2.31 -24.07 -7.17
N TRP A 64 3.50 -24.40 -7.69
CA TRP A 64 4.48 -23.39 -8.11
C TRP A 64 3.95 -22.52 -9.25
N THR A 65 3.21 -23.11 -10.19
CA THR A 65 2.53 -22.38 -11.26
C THR A 65 1.48 -21.42 -10.69
N ARG A 66 0.65 -21.90 -9.75
CA ARG A 66 -0.34 -21.09 -9.02
C ARG A 66 0.31 -19.91 -8.28
N PHE A 67 1.46 -20.15 -7.64
CA PHE A 67 2.21 -19.13 -6.92
C PHE A 67 2.78 -18.05 -7.86
N LYS A 68 3.38 -18.43 -8.98
CA LYS A 68 3.89 -17.47 -9.97
C LYS A 68 2.77 -16.62 -10.57
N THR A 69 1.62 -17.23 -10.87
CA THR A 69 0.44 -16.49 -11.34
C THR A 69 -0.04 -15.49 -10.28
N PHE A 70 -0.10 -15.90 -9.01
CA PHE A 70 -0.43 -15.00 -7.91
C PHE A 70 0.57 -13.85 -7.78
N ALA A 71 1.87 -14.14 -7.81
CA ALA A 71 2.91 -13.13 -7.70
C ALA A 71 2.84 -12.12 -8.85
N GLY A 72 2.66 -12.59 -10.09
CA GLY A 72 2.51 -11.75 -11.27
C GLY A 72 1.25 -10.89 -11.23
N ALA A 73 0.11 -11.47 -10.85
CA ALA A 73 -1.17 -10.75 -10.72
C ALA A 73 -1.14 -9.67 -9.64
N ASN A 74 -0.29 -9.82 -8.62
CA ASN A 74 -0.11 -8.83 -7.55
C ASN A 74 1.12 -7.93 -7.76
N SER A 75 1.77 -8.01 -8.93
CA SER A 75 2.99 -7.24 -9.25
C SER A 75 4.06 -7.35 -8.14
N THR A 76 4.25 -8.55 -7.62
CA THR A 76 5.18 -8.81 -6.52
C THR A 76 6.61 -8.59 -6.98
N PRO A 77 7.40 -7.72 -6.32
CA PRO A 77 8.82 -7.53 -6.63
C PRO A 77 9.63 -8.83 -6.46
N GLU A 78 10.64 -9.04 -7.31
CA GLU A 78 11.44 -10.26 -7.33
C GLU A 78 12.20 -10.49 -6.00
N ASP A 79 12.73 -9.41 -5.42
CA ASP A 79 13.39 -9.39 -4.11
C ASP A 79 12.45 -9.79 -2.95
N LYS A 80 11.13 -9.71 -3.16
CA LYS A 80 10.10 -10.06 -2.16
C LYS A 80 9.47 -11.44 -2.38
N LEU A 81 9.76 -12.12 -3.50
CA LEU A 81 9.12 -13.41 -3.81
C LEU A 81 9.35 -14.46 -2.73
N ALA A 82 10.58 -14.59 -2.23
CA ALA A 82 10.91 -15.55 -1.18
C ALA A 82 10.12 -15.26 0.12
N GLN A 83 10.04 -14.00 0.52
CA GLN A 83 9.29 -13.59 1.70
C GLN A 83 7.78 -13.88 1.54
N VAL A 84 7.21 -13.57 0.39
CA VAL A 84 5.80 -13.82 0.09
C VAL A 84 5.51 -15.31 0.03
N PHE A 85 6.41 -16.11 -0.56
CA PHE A 85 6.32 -17.57 -0.56
C PHE A 85 6.25 -18.12 0.87
N LEU A 86 7.18 -17.72 1.75
CA LEU A 86 7.25 -18.22 3.13
C LEU A 86 6.02 -17.83 3.96
N ARG A 87 5.52 -16.60 3.78
CA ARG A 87 4.29 -16.13 4.45
C ARG A 87 3.06 -16.97 4.10
N ASN A 88 3.03 -17.54 2.90
CA ASN A 88 1.91 -18.35 2.44
C ASN A 88 2.09 -19.86 2.74
N GLN A 89 3.15 -20.28 3.43
CA GLN A 89 3.34 -21.68 3.83
C GLN A 89 2.74 -21.98 5.21
N THR A 90 2.43 -23.25 5.45
CA THR A 90 2.13 -23.72 6.81
C THR A 90 3.40 -23.70 7.67
N THR A 91 3.24 -23.60 8.99
CA THR A 91 4.35 -23.70 9.96
C THR A 91 5.15 -24.99 9.78
N ILE A 92 4.50 -26.09 9.38
CA ILE A 92 5.15 -27.38 9.15
C ILE A 92 6.06 -27.31 7.92
N THR A 93 5.52 -26.84 6.79
CA THR A 93 6.30 -26.67 5.54
C THR A 93 7.45 -25.69 5.73
N PHE A 94 7.23 -24.58 6.45
CA PHE A 94 8.28 -23.63 6.80
C PHE A 94 9.40 -24.29 7.62
N LYS A 95 9.07 -25.05 8.67
CA LYS A 95 10.06 -25.76 9.49
C LYS A 95 10.83 -26.81 8.68
N LEU A 96 10.15 -27.55 7.80
CA LEU A 96 10.80 -28.53 6.92
C LEU A 96 11.85 -27.88 6.02
N LEU A 97 11.48 -26.77 5.36
CA LEU A 97 12.41 -26.01 4.51
C LEU A 97 13.60 -25.46 5.31
N ASN A 98 13.36 -24.97 6.52
CA ASN A 98 14.41 -24.46 7.39
C ASN A 98 15.38 -25.56 7.85
N THR A 99 14.90 -26.78 8.08
CA THR A 99 15.74 -27.93 8.46
C THR A 99 16.55 -28.48 7.28
N LEU A 100 16.04 -28.36 6.04
CA LEU A 100 16.74 -28.83 4.83
C LEU A 100 17.81 -27.86 4.32
N ALA A 101 17.75 -26.59 4.74
CA ALA A 101 18.69 -25.54 4.34
C ALA A 101 19.89 -25.39 5.29
N GLY A 102 19.97 -26.20 6.34
CA GLY A 102 21.11 -26.30 7.27
C GLY A 102 21.89 -27.58 7.08
#